data_AF-R7W7J2-F1
#
_entry.id   AF-R7W7J2-F1
#
_cell.length_a   1.000
_cell.length_b   1.000
_cell.length_c   1.000
_cell.angle_alpha   90.00
_cell.angle_beta   90.00
_cell.angle_gamma   90.00
#
_symmetry.space_group_name_H-M   'P 1'
#
loop_
_entity.id
_entity.type
_entity.pdbx_description
1 polymer ?
#
loop_
_entity_poly.entity_id
_entity_poly.type
_entity_poly.pdbx_seq_one_letter_code
_entity_poly.pdbx_strand_id
1 'polypeptide(L)' 'MADPAGCTRYTLTRVNWTDSFEGHPHTYAAPEVSPRLIAELRQSNSSTYEHMFARKFAPDCLGPLMAIADTVIFKD' A
#
# COMPACT_ATOMS: atom_id res chain seq x y z
N MET A 1 -5.45 9.82 12.95
CA MET A 1 -6.76 9.36 13.48
C MET A 1 -6.46 8.37 14.58
N ALA A 2 -6.94 8.61 15.80
CA ALA A 2 -6.75 7.71 16.94
C ALA A 2 -8.11 7.05 17.26
N ASP A 3 -8.12 5.72 17.39
CA ASP A 3 -9.28 4.94 17.84
C ASP A 3 -9.14 4.65 19.35
N PRO A 4 -9.99 5.25 20.21
CA PRO A 4 -9.93 5.05 21.65
C PRO A 4 -10.49 3.70 22.13
N ALA A 5 -11.23 2.96 21.31
CA ALA A 5 -11.86 1.69 21.70
C ALA A 5 -11.03 0.44 21.36
N GLY A 6 -9.99 0.58 20.53
CA GLY A 6 -8.98 -0.45 20.33
C GLY A 6 -9.46 -1.63 19.47
N CYS A 7 -10.03 -1.38 18.30
CA CYS A 7 -10.12 -2.40 17.25
C CYS A 7 -8.74 -2.56 16.59
N THR A 8 -7.78 -3.20 17.28
CA THR A 8 -6.36 -3.36 16.88
C THR A 8 -5.66 -2.04 16.51
N ARG A 9 -4.56 -1.70 17.18
CA ARG A 9 -3.84 -0.43 16.93
C ARG A 9 -3.16 -0.32 15.55
N TYR A 10 -3.47 -1.20 14.62
CA TYR A 10 -2.90 -1.24 13.27
C TYR A 10 -3.98 -1.53 12.23
N THR A 11 -3.87 -0.87 11.08
CA THR A 11 -4.66 -1.21 9.90
C THR A 11 -3.85 -2.14 9.00
N LEU A 12 -4.50 -3.16 8.45
CA LEU A 12 -3.90 -4.02 7.42
C LEU A 12 -3.71 -3.27 6.09
N THR A 13 -4.26 -2.05 5.95
CA THR A 13 -4.15 -1.23 4.75
C THR A 13 -3.07 -0.15 4.90
N ARG A 14 -2.04 -0.21 4.07
CA ARG A 14 -1.07 0.88 3.91
C ARG A 14 -1.70 2.04 3.15
N VAL A 15 -1.63 3.23 3.75
CA VAL A 15 -2.04 4.49 3.11
C VAL A 15 -0.85 5.43 3.09
N ASN A 16 -0.43 5.88 1.90
CA ASN A 16 0.67 6.82 1.77
C ASN A 16 0.19 8.27 1.90
N TRP A 17 0.67 8.96 2.94
CA TRP A 17 0.34 10.35 3.25
C TRP A 17 1.48 11.32 2.91
N THR A 18 2.58 10.84 2.35
CA THR A 18 3.63 11.71 1.82
C THR A 18 3.04 12.64 0.75
N ASP A 19 3.45 13.90 0.76
CA ASP A 19 2.98 14.94 -0.17
C ASP A 19 1.44 15.09 -0.23
N SER A 20 0.77 14.83 0.91
CA SER A 20 -0.69 14.96 0.98
C SER A 20 -1.12 16.39 0.60
N PHE A 21 -1.99 16.50 -0.40
CA PHE A 21 -2.57 17.77 -0.85
C PHE A 21 -4.07 17.76 -0.56
N GLU A 22 -4.58 18.82 0.07
CA GLU A 22 -6.01 18.95 0.46
C GLU A 22 -6.57 17.77 1.27
N GLY A 23 -5.73 17.11 2.08
CA GLY A 23 -6.16 15.97 2.88
C GLY A 23 -6.37 14.68 2.09
N HIS A 24 -5.91 14.64 0.83
CA HIS A 24 -5.87 13.41 0.04
C HIS A 24 -4.52 12.70 0.18
N PRO A 25 -4.52 11.37 0.34
CA PRO A 25 -3.28 10.59 0.30
C PRO A 25 -2.72 10.54 -1.13
N HIS A 26 -1.42 10.24 -1.23
CA HIS A 26 -0.68 10.08 -2.48
C HIS A 26 -1.40 9.11 -3.41
N THR A 27 -1.46 9.46 -4.70
CA THR A 27 -2.00 8.58 -5.74
C THR A 27 -0.84 8.03 -6.55
N TYR A 28 -0.59 6.73 -6.47
CA TYR A 28 0.42 6.08 -7.31
C TYR A 28 -0.05 6.05 -8.76
N ALA A 29 0.79 6.54 -9.67
CA ALA A 29 0.61 6.45 -11.11
C ALA A 29 1.27 5.19 -11.69
N ALA A 30 0.87 4.78 -12.89
CA ALA A 30 1.38 3.57 -13.54
C ALA A 30 2.92 3.47 -13.60
N PRO A 31 3.70 4.55 -13.86
CA PRO A 31 5.16 4.48 -13.89
C PRO A 31 5.83 4.22 -12.53
N GLU A 32 5.13 4.46 -11.42
CA GLU A 32 5.65 4.19 -10.07
C GLU A 32 5.52 2.71 -9.70
N VAL A 33 4.61 1.98 -10.36
CA VAL A 33 4.33 0.59 -10.05
C VAL A 33 5.54 -0.28 -10.40
N SER A 34 6.14 -0.85 -9.36
CA SER A 34 7.31 -1.72 -9.48
C SER A 34 7.29 -2.80 -8.39
N PRO A 35 7.98 -3.93 -8.58
CA PRO A 35 8.15 -4.94 -7.53
C PRO A 35 8.66 -4.38 -6.21
N ARG A 36 9.62 -3.45 -6.30
CA ARG A 36 10.20 -2.78 -5.14
C ARG A 36 9.18 -1.97 -4.37
N LEU A 37 8.36 -1.17 -5.07
CA LEU A 37 7.29 -0.40 -4.42
C LEU A 37 6.32 -1.32 -3.67
N ILE A 38 5.91 -2.44 -4.26
CA ILE A 38 4.98 -3.38 -3.61
C ILE A 38 5.63 -4.02 -2.36
N ALA A 39 6.91 -4.39 -2.43
CA ALA A 39 7.64 -4.92 -1.28
C ALA A 39 7.74 -3.88 -0.14
N GLU A 40 7.99 -2.61 -0.46
CA GLU A 40 8.02 -1.51 0.51
C GLU A 40 6.63 -1.26 1.12
N LEU A 41 5.56 -1.40 0.33
CA LEU A 41 4.18 -1.23 0.81
C LEU A 41 3.72 -2.33 1.76
N ARG A 42 4.25 -3.56 1.64
CA ARG A 42 3.95 -4.68 2.56
C ARG A 42 4.57 -4.50 3.94
N GLN A 43 5.70 -3.79 4.02
CA GLN A 43 6.39 -3.57 5.30
C GLN A 43 5.56 -2.69 6.23
N SER A 44 5.34 -3.17 7.45
CA SER A 44 4.74 -2.36 8.50
C SER A 44 5.79 -1.93 9.53
N ASN A 45 5.46 -0.92 10.34
CA ASN A 45 6.31 -0.47 11.45
C ASN A 45 6.36 -1.47 12.62
N SER A 46 5.58 -2.56 12.57
CA SER A 46 5.63 -3.64 13.54
C SER A 46 6.32 -4.85 12.90
N SER A 47 7.35 -5.37 13.57
CA SER A 47 8.03 -6.61 13.14
C SER A 47 7.12 -7.85 13.16
N THR A 48 5.90 -7.73 13.70
CA THR A 48 4.96 -8.84 13.86
C THR A 48 3.88 -8.88 12.78
N TYR A 49 3.67 -7.79 12.03
CA TYR A 49 2.55 -7.68 11.10
C TYR A 49 2.97 -7.09 9.76
N GLU A 50 2.37 -7.55 8.68
CA GLU A 50 2.51 -6.98 7.34
C GLU A 50 1.23 -6.25 6.92
N HIS A 51 1.36 -5.29 6.01
CA HIS A 51 0.21 -4.72 5.33
C HIS A 51 -0.27 -5.69 4.24
N MET A 52 -1.54 -6.07 4.31
CA MET A 52 -2.19 -6.94 3.31
C MET A 52 -2.80 -6.14 2.16
N PHE A 53 -3.10 -4.87 2.38
CA PHE A 53 -3.73 -4.00 1.39
C PHE A 53 -2.95 -2.70 1.23
N ALA A 54 -3.05 -2.07 0.06
CA ALA A 54 -2.55 -0.73 -0.17
C ALA A 54 -3.54 0.08 -1.02
N ARG A 55 -3.60 1.39 -0.78
CA ARG A 55 -4.28 2.38 -1.61
C ARG A 55 -3.35 3.58 -1.77
N LYS A 56 -3.39 4.36 -2.83
CA LYS A 56 -4.47 4.72 -3.76
C LYS A 56 -3.82 4.69 -5.14
N PHE A 57 -4.19 3.73 -5.97
CA PHE A 57 -3.62 3.58 -7.30
C PHE A 57 -4.53 4.26 -8.34
N ALA A 58 -3.95 4.92 -9.32
CA ALA A 58 -4.68 5.41 -10.47
C ALA A 58 -5.24 4.24 -11.31
N PRO A 59 -6.31 4.44 -12.11
CA PRO A 59 -6.96 3.36 -12.86
C PRO A 59 -6.03 2.63 -13.85
N ASP A 60 -5.06 3.34 -14.42
CA ASP A 60 -4.07 2.83 -15.36
C ASP A 60 -2.99 1.94 -14.71
N CYS A 61 -2.91 1.91 -13.38
CA CYS A 61 -2.01 1.03 -12.63
C CYS A 61 -2.40 -0.45 -12.74
N LEU A 62 -3.63 -0.79 -13.16
CA LEU A 62 -4.07 -2.18 -13.23
C LEU A 62 -3.15 -3.05 -14.09
N GLY A 63 -2.75 -2.56 -15.27
CA GLY A 63 -1.86 -3.30 -16.18
C GLY A 63 -0.50 -3.63 -15.54
N PRO A 64 0.27 -2.63 -15.08
CA PRO A 64 1.52 -2.84 -14.37
C PRO A 64 1.41 -3.72 -13.12
N LEU A 65 0.32 -3.57 -12.34
CA LEU A 65 0.09 -4.41 -11.15
C LEU A 65 -0.11 -5.88 -11.52
N MET A 66 -0.93 -6.15 -12.55
CA MET A 66 -1.13 -7.52 -13.04
C MET A 66 0.15 -8.12 -13.61
N ALA A 67 0.98 -7.32 -14.28
CA ALA A 67 2.25 -7.77 -14.87
C ALA A 67 3.27 -8.27 -13.83
N ILE A 68 3.19 -7.79 -12.58
CA ILE A 68 4.09 -8.18 -11.49
C ILE A 68 3.43 -9.12 -10.46
N ALA A 69 2.15 -9.44 -10.63
CA ALA A 69 1.37 -10.19 -9.64
C ALA A 69 1.97 -11.57 -9.35
N ASP A 70 2.34 -12.31 -10.40
CA ASP A 70 2.90 -13.67 -10.27
C ASP A 70 4.28 -13.70 -9.59
N THR A 71 4.99 -12.58 -9.57
CA THR A 71 6.36 -12.52 -9.02
C THR A 71 6.44 -11.90 -7.64
N VAL A 72 5.43 -11.09 -7.24
CA VAL A 72 5.49 -10.27 -6.01
C VAL A 72 4.22 -10.38 -5.16
N ILE A 73 3.08 -10.70 -5.77
CA ILE A 73 1.80 -10.78 -5.06
C ILE A 73 1.48 -12.23 -4.67
N PHE A 74 1.80 -13.20 -5.54
CA PHE A 74 1.46 -14.62 -5.36
C PHE A 74 2.64 -15.53 -4.97
N LYS A 75 3.81 -14.96 -4.68
CA LYS A 75 4.93 -15.72 -4.10
C LYS A 75 5.00 -15.44 -2.60
N ASP A 76 4.65 -16.45 -1.81
CA ASP A 76 5.00 -16.55 -0.38
C ASP A 76 6.48 -16.93 -0.22
#